data_AF-A0A965EDP1-F1
#
_entry.id   AF-A0A965EDP1-F1
#
_cell.length_a   1.000
_cell.length_b   1.000
_cell.length_c   1.000
_cell.angle_alpha   90.00
_cell.angle_beta   90.00
_cell.angle_gamma   90.00
#
_symmetry.space_group_name_H-M   'P 1'
#
loop_
_entity.id
_entity.type
_entity.pdbx_description
1 polymer ?
#
loop_
_entity_poly.entity_id
_entity_poly.type
_entity_poly.pdbx_seq_one_letter_code
_entity_poly.pdbx_strand_id
1 'polypeptide(L)'
;MSQDPTIVYTLTDEAPMLATHAFLPVIRAFTKPAKIQVEAADISLAARILGSFPEHLSPAQRVPDTLSELGKKTLQPDANIIKLPNISATVAQLTAAIKELQSKGY
;
A
#
# COMPACT_ATOMS: atom_id res chain seq x y z
N MET A 1 -15.85 9.35 -21.29
CA MET A 1 -15.94 7.97 -20.78
C MET A 1 -15.94 8.07 -19.27
N SER A 2 -17.02 7.69 -18.59
CA SER A 2 -17.01 7.67 -17.12
C SER A 2 -16.03 6.59 -16.70
N GLN A 3 -14.93 6.97 -16.05
CA GLN A 3 -14.12 5.98 -15.35
C GLN A 3 -14.99 5.36 -14.26
N ASP A 4 -14.92 4.04 -14.11
CA ASP A 4 -15.58 3.36 -13.01
C ASP A 4 -15.09 3.98 -11.69
N PRO A 5 -15.96 4.25 -10.70
CA PRO A 5 -15.54 4.81 -9.42
C PRO A 5 -14.54 3.86 -8.73
N THR A 6 -13.40 4.39 -8.31
CA THR A 6 -12.33 3.62 -7.66
C THR A 6 -12.20 3.99 -6.18
N ILE A 7 -12.15 2.97 -5.33
CA ILE A 7 -11.73 3.06 -3.94
C ILE A 7 -10.29 2.56 -3.85
N VAL A 8 -9.41 3.37 -3.27
CA VAL A 8 -8.07 2.94 -2.88
C VAL A 8 -8.13 2.34 -1.47
N TYR A 9 -7.65 1.11 -1.32
CA TYR A 9 -7.56 0.42 -0.04
C TYR A 9 -6.09 0.27 0.35
N THR A 10 -5.70 0.91 1.45
CA THR A 10 -4.29 0.87 1.89
C THR A 10 -3.94 -0.51 2.46
N LEU A 11 -2.85 -1.11 1.95
CA LEU A 11 -2.17 -2.22 2.61
C LEU A 11 -1.17 -1.61 3.59
N THR A 12 -1.23 -2.04 4.84
CA THR A 12 -0.43 -1.46 5.93
C THR A 12 0.39 -2.53 6.63
N ASP A 13 0.52 -2.46 7.95
CA ASP A 13 1.44 -3.28 8.74
C ASP A 13 0.67 -4.13 9.74
N GLU A 14 1.32 -5.17 10.27
CA GLU A 14 0.90 -5.91 11.48
C GLU A 14 -0.57 -6.39 11.44
N ALA A 15 -1.35 -6.11 12.49
CA ALA A 15 -2.71 -6.62 12.63
C ALA A 15 -3.67 -6.12 11.52
N PRO A 16 -3.68 -4.83 11.14
CA PRO A 16 -4.47 -4.37 9.99
C PRO A 16 -4.15 -5.06 8.67
N MET A 17 -2.88 -5.41 8.40
CA MET A 17 -2.50 -6.14 7.19
C MET A 17 -3.09 -7.55 7.17
N LEU A 18 -3.04 -8.26 8.30
CA LEU A 18 -3.65 -9.57 8.46
C LEU A 18 -5.18 -9.51 8.28
N ALA A 19 -5.84 -8.51 8.89
CA ALA A 19 -7.27 -8.30 8.70
C ALA A 19 -7.62 -8.00 7.23
N THR A 20 -6.78 -7.24 6.54
CA THR A 20 -6.95 -6.90 5.12
C THR A 20 -6.91 -8.14 4.24
N HIS A 21 -6.02 -9.11 4.52
CA HIS A 21 -5.97 -10.37 3.78
C HIS A 21 -7.29 -11.15 3.83
N ALA A 22 -7.99 -11.12 4.96
CA ALA A 22 -9.30 -11.75 5.10
C ALA A 22 -10.44 -10.91 4.49
N PHE A 23 -10.40 -9.58 4.69
CA PHE A 23 -11.57 -8.73 4.45
C PHE A 23 -11.60 -8.06 3.06
N LEU A 24 -10.44 -7.75 2.47
CA LEU A 24 -10.39 -7.12 1.14
C LEU A 24 -11.07 -7.97 0.04
N PRO A 25 -10.95 -9.31 0.00
CA PRO A 25 -11.70 -10.14 -0.94
C PRO A 25 -13.22 -10.00 -0.78
N VAL A 26 -13.70 -9.87 0.46
CA VAL A 26 -15.13 -9.65 0.75
C VAL A 26 -15.58 -8.30 0.21
N ILE A 27 -14.84 -7.22 0.50
CA ILE A 27 -15.15 -5.88 -0.02
C ILE A 27 -15.27 -5.92 -1.55
N ARG A 28 -14.27 -6.48 -2.24
CA ARG A 28 -14.26 -6.60 -3.71
C ARG A 28 -15.46 -7.37 -4.25
N ALA A 29 -15.87 -8.45 -3.58
CA ALA A 29 -17.04 -9.23 -3.99
C ALA A 29 -18.34 -8.42 -3.88
N PHE A 30 -18.50 -7.64 -2.81
CA PHE A 30 -19.69 -6.82 -2.58
C PHE A 30 -19.75 -5.56 -3.44
N THR A 31 -18.60 -4.98 -3.83
CA THR A 31 -18.55 -3.77 -4.66
C THR A 31 -18.68 -4.06 -6.16
N LYS A 32 -18.38 -5.29 -6.60
CA LYS A 32 -18.41 -5.70 -8.01
C LYS A 32 -19.76 -5.42 -8.72
N PRO A 33 -20.95 -5.73 -8.15
CA PRO A 33 -22.23 -5.45 -8.81
C PRO A 33 -22.49 -3.95 -9.02
N ALA A 34 -21.90 -3.09 -8.17
CA ALA A 34 -21.99 -1.64 -8.28
C ALA A 34 -20.97 -1.03 -9.25
N LYS A 35 -20.13 -1.86 -9.91
CA LYS A 35 -19.03 -1.43 -10.78
C LYS A 35 -18.06 -0.47 -10.06
N ILE A 36 -17.83 -0.70 -8.77
CA ILE A 36 -16.84 0.05 -8.00
C ILE A 36 -15.54 -0.77 -7.94
N GLN A 37 -14.46 -0.19 -8.44
CA GLN A 37 -13.13 -0.80 -8.39
C GLN A 37 -12.51 -0.60 -7.01
N VAL A 38 -11.77 -1.60 -6.53
CA VAL A 38 -11.07 -1.53 -5.24
C VAL A 38 -9.59 -1.89 -5.45
N GLU A 39 -8.78 -0.86 -5.60
CA GLU A 39 -7.34 -0.94 -5.86
C GLU A 39 -6.56 -0.97 -4.54
N ALA A 40 -5.57 -1.84 -4.47
CA ALA A 40 -4.72 -1.93 -3.29
C ALA A 40 -3.53 -0.97 -3.44
N ALA A 41 -3.20 -0.23 -2.38
CA ALA A 41 -2.04 0.67 -2.35
C ALA A 41 -1.18 0.35 -1.13
N ASP A 42 0.01 -0.20 -1.37
CA ASP A 42 0.92 -0.60 -0.28
C ASP A 42 1.66 0.61 0.29
N ILE A 43 1.41 0.89 1.56
CA ILE A 43 2.09 1.94 2.34
C ILE A 43 2.72 1.37 3.62
N SER A 44 2.94 0.05 3.65
CA SER A 44 3.67 -0.61 4.72
C SER A 44 5.07 0.00 4.91
N LEU A 45 5.66 -0.19 6.08
CA LEU A 45 7.03 0.24 6.35
C LEU A 45 8.01 -0.35 5.33
N ALA A 46 7.84 -1.63 4.98
CA ALA A 46 8.67 -2.31 3.99
C ALA A 46 8.54 -1.67 2.60
N ALA A 47 7.32 -1.47 2.11
CA ALA A 47 7.09 -0.87 0.79
C ALA A 47 7.64 0.56 0.71
N ARG A 48 7.47 1.37 1.77
CA ARG A 48 8.02 2.73 1.82
C ARG A 48 9.54 2.76 1.84
N ILE A 49 10.20 1.82 2.52
CA ILE A 49 11.66 1.68 2.45
C ILE A 49 12.06 1.36 1.00
N LEU A 50 11.49 0.31 0.40
CA LEU A 50 11.85 -0.12 -0.95
C LEU A 50 11.60 0.96 -2.01
N GLY A 51 10.47 1.67 -1.94
CA GLY A 51 10.13 2.77 -2.85
C GLY A 51 11.07 3.99 -2.72
N SER A 52 11.79 4.13 -1.60
CA SER A 52 12.74 5.22 -1.38
C SER A 52 14.14 4.93 -1.95
N PHE A 53 14.48 3.67 -2.24
CA PHE A 53 15.84 3.25 -2.65
C PHE A 53 15.85 2.39 -3.93
N PRO A 54 15.16 2.79 -5.02
CA PRO A 54 15.05 1.98 -6.24
C PRO A 54 16.41 1.69 -6.92
N GLU A 55 17.42 2.53 -6.70
CA GLU A 55 18.79 2.38 -7.21
C GLU A 55 19.55 1.20 -6.59
N HIS A 56 19.14 0.76 -5.39
CA HIS A 56 19.71 -0.40 -4.71
C HIS A 56 18.99 -1.71 -5.08
N LEU A 57 17.89 -1.63 -5.84
CA LEU A 57 17.04 -2.75 -6.18
C LEU A 57 17.25 -3.18 -7.64
N SER A 58 17.18 -4.49 -7.88
CA SER A 58 17.04 -5.01 -9.24
C SER A 58 15.74 -4.52 -9.87
N PRO A 59 15.63 -4.46 -11.20
CA PRO A 59 14.39 -4.03 -11.87
C PRO A 59 13.14 -4.80 -11.43
N ALA A 60 13.27 -6.08 -11.06
CA ALA A 60 12.17 -6.92 -10.60
C ALA A 60 11.76 -6.66 -9.14
N GLN A 61 12.64 -6.09 -8.32
CA GLN A 61 12.37 -5.79 -6.90
C GLN A 61 11.81 -4.39 -6.69
N ARG A 62 11.96 -3.50 -7.68
CA ARG A 62 11.49 -2.12 -7.57
C ARG A 62 9.98 -2.08 -7.36
N VAL A 63 9.57 -1.30 -6.38
CA VAL A 63 8.18 -0.95 -6.11
C VAL A 63 8.00 0.56 -6.29
N PRO A 64 6.82 1.03 -6.68
CA PRO A 64 6.55 2.47 -6.79
C PRO A 64 6.61 3.16 -5.41
N ASP A 65 6.88 4.46 -5.41
CA ASP A 65 6.65 5.31 -4.23
C ASP A 65 5.15 5.61 -4.10
N THR A 66 4.42 4.60 -3.63
CA THR A 66 2.96 4.67 -3.49
C THR A 66 2.52 5.78 -2.54
N LEU A 67 3.30 6.11 -1.50
CA LEU A 67 2.92 7.17 -0.57
C LEU A 67 2.91 8.54 -1.27
N SER A 68 3.92 8.83 -2.10
CA SER A 68 3.96 10.05 -2.91
C SER A 68 2.85 10.08 -3.97
N GLU A 69 2.52 8.95 -4.59
CA GLU A 69 1.40 8.83 -5.53
C GLU A 69 0.05 9.12 -4.85
N LEU A 70 -0.19 8.54 -3.67
CA LEU A 70 -1.39 8.83 -2.89
C LEU A 70 -1.45 10.30 -2.43
N GLY A 71 -0.31 10.90 -2.09
CA GLY A 71 -0.22 12.32 -1.77
C GLY A 71 -0.64 13.24 -2.94
N LYS A 72 -0.44 12.81 -4.18
CA LYS A 72 -0.97 13.52 -5.37
C LYS A 72 -2.46 13.25 -5.57
N LYS A 73 -2.91 12.01 -5.29
CA LYS A 73 -4.32 11.62 -5.41
C LYS A 73 -5.20 12.38 -4.43
N THR A 74 -4.77 12.65 -3.20
CA THR A 74 -5.56 13.42 -2.21
C THR A 74 -5.91 14.84 -2.65
N LEU A 75 -5.22 15.39 -3.65
CA LEU A 75 -5.53 16.70 -4.24
C LEU A 75 -6.62 16.64 -5.32
N GLN A 76 -7.05 15.44 -5.71
CA GLN A 76 -8.06 15.23 -6.74
C GLN A 76 -9.46 15.12 -6.11
N PRO A 77 -10.49 15.70 -6.73
CA PRO A 77 -11.86 15.65 -6.20
C PRO A 77 -12.47 14.24 -6.20
N ASP A 78 -11.93 13.33 -7.00
CA ASP A 78 -12.35 11.93 -7.08
C ASP A 78 -11.57 11.01 -6.11
N ALA A 79 -10.79 11.56 -5.19
CA ALA A 79 -10.04 10.80 -4.21
C ALA A 79 -10.96 10.09 -3.22
N ASN A 80 -10.98 8.76 -3.28
CA ASN A 80 -11.65 7.92 -2.31
C ASN A 80 -10.65 6.90 -1.75
N ILE A 81 -10.18 7.14 -0.53
CA ILE A 81 -9.08 6.38 0.09
C ILE A 81 -9.55 5.84 1.44
N ILE A 82 -9.55 4.52 1.59
CA ILE A 82 -9.73 3.83 2.87
C ILE A 82 -8.34 3.62 3.49
N LYS A 83 -8.06 4.42 4.52
CA LYS A 83 -6.79 4.42 5.25
C LYS A 83 -6.88 3.56 6.52
N LEU A 84 -6.11 2.48 6.57
CA LEU A 84 -5.98 1.63 7.76
C LEU A 84 -4.84 2.11 8.65
N PRO A 85 -4.79 1.77 9.95
CA PRO A 85 -3.65 2.08 10.80
C PRO A 85 -2.35 1.50 10.22
N ASN A 86 -1.24 2.25 10.30
CA ASN A 86 0.09 1.86 9.85
C ASN A 86 1.15 2.23 10.89
N ILE A 87 2.34 1.68 10.77
CA ILE A 87 3.46 1.97 11.67
C ILE A 87 4.03 3.38 11.42
N SER A 88 4.08 4.19 12.48
CA SER A 88 5.01 5.32 12.61
C SER A 88 6.31 4.82 13.21
N ALA A 89 7.27 4.45 12.36
CA ALA A 89 8.38 3.60 12.76
C ALA A 89 9.36 4.29 13.72
N THR A 90 9.64 3.63 14.84
CA THR A 90 10.82 3.93 15.66
C THR A 90 12.10 3.49 14.94
N VAL A 91 13.26 3.97 15.41
CA VAL A 91 14.57 3.54 14.87
C VAL A 91 14.74 2.01 14.97
N ALA A 92 14.28 1.40 16.06
CA ALA A 92 14.35 -0.05 16.25
C ALA A 92 13.53 -0.81 15.20
N GLN A 93 12.28 -0.38 14.96
CA GLN A 93 11.41 -0.98 13.93
C GLN A 93 11.97 -0.77 12.52
N LEU A 94 12.47 0.43 12.21
CA LEU A 94 13.11 0.71 10.93
C LEU A 94 14.31 -0.20 10.69
N THR A 95 15.19 -0.33 11.68
CA THR A 95 16.38 -1.20 11.59
C THR A 95 15.98 -2.67 11.45
N ALA A 96 14.95 -3.12 12.16
CA ALA A 96 14.43 -4.48 12.04
C ALA A 96 13.86 -4.76 10.64
N ALA A 97 13.05 -3.85 10.09
CA ALA A 97 12.51 -3.96 8.75
C ALA A 97 13.59 -3.98 7.67
N ILE A 98 14.62 -3.13 7.79
CA ILE A 98 15.78 -3.13 6.88
C ILE A 98 16.51 -4.48 6.94
N LYS A 99 16.77 -5.01 8.14
CA LYS A 99 17.43 -6.32 8.30
C LYS A 99 16.60 -7.45 7.69
N GLU A 100 15.28 -7.41 7.83
CA GLU A 100 14.38 -8.40 7.22
C GLU A 100 14.36 -8.29 5.69
N LEU A 101 14.39 -7.08 5.14
CA LEU A 101 14.50 -6.88 3.69
C LEU A 101 15.83 -7.41 3.16
N GLN A 102 16.94 -7.08 3.82
CA GLN A 102 18.27 -7.58 3.44
C GLN A 102 18.35 -9.11 3.50
N SER A 103 17.72 -9.76 4.49
CA SER A 103 17.70 -11.23 4.57
C SER A 103 16.87 -11.88 3.44
N LYS A 104 15.97 -11.12 2.82
CA LYS A 104 15.19 -11.51 1.62
C LYS A 104 15.89 -11.12 0.31
N GLY A 105 17.11 -10.57 0.36
CA GLY A 105 17.92 -10.23 -0.80
C GLY A 105 17.56 -8.92 -1.49
N TYR A 106 16.84 -8.03 -0.80
CA TYR A 106 16.67 -6.64 -1.22
C TYR A 106 17.91 -5.81 -0.92
#